data_AF-A0A2A4CUR8-F1
#
_entry.id   AF-A0A2A4CUR8-F1
#
_cell.length_a   1.000
_cell.length_b   1.000
_cell.length_c   1.000
_cell.angle_alpha   90.00
_cell.angle_beta   90.00
_cell.angle_gamma   90.00
#
_symmetry.space_group_name_H-M   'P 1'
#
loop_
_entity.id
_entity.type
_entity.pdbx_description
1 polymer ?
#
loop_
_entity_poly.entity_id
_entity_poly.type
_entity_poly.pdbx_seq_one_letter_code
_entity_poly.pdbx_strand_id
1 'polypeptide(L)'
;MTIVVFWAGPFAPQQSAGVSLGELAADIAKSAARSVAGKPQPAPMAPARDIDDYLNIGVGVLAGIAIVIGVASIIRNEHKPAALSGIALGGLAVGFQLFAWTVMLVVGALLISSIIYALRDSLGDLFGGFFDG
;
A
#
# COMPACT_ATOMS: atom_id res chain seq x y z
N MET A 1 2.94 12.31 -11.28
CA MET A 1 1.73 11.59 -10.82
C MET A 1 1.84 11.13 -9.37
N THR A 2 3.02 10.76 -8.88
CA THR A 2 3.27 10.49 -7.45
C THR A 2 2.79 11.61 -6.53
N ILE A 3 3.05 12.88 -6.90
CA ILE A 3 2.57 14.05 -6.15
C ILE A 3 1.04 14.23 -6.18
N VAL A 4 0.40 13.89 -7.30
CA VAL A 4 -1.07 14.02 -7.45
C VAL A 4 -1.77 12.91 -6.66
N VAL A 5 -1.30 11.67 -6.74
CA VAL A 5 -1.83 10.55 -5.94
C VAL A 5 -1.57 10.75 -4.45
N PHE A 6 -0.40 11.29 -4.08
CA PHE A 6 -0.08 11.64 -2.70
C PHE A 6 -0.99 12.74 -2.13
N TRP A 7 -1.41 13.71 -2.95
CA TRP A 7 -2.21 14.85 -2.50
C TRP A 7 -3.72 14.63 -2.61
N ALA A 8 -4.21 14.02 -3.70
CA ALA A 8 -5.63 13.78 -3.95
C ALA A 8 -6.15 12.49 -3.29
N GLY A 9 -5.25 11.56 -2.93
CA GLY A 9 -5.61 10.23 -2.46
C GLY A 9 -6.08 9.30 -3.60
N PRO A 10 -6.27 8.01 -3.30
CA PRO A 10 -6.86 7.05 -4.24
C PRO A 10 -8.28 7.47 -4.62
N PHE A 11 -8.61 7.39 -5.91
CA PHE A 11 -9.91 7.83 -6.42
C PHE A 11 -11.02 6.81 -6.15
N ALA A 12 -10.66 5.53 -5.98
CA ALA A 12 -11.60 4.52 -5.52
C ALA A 12 -11.88 4.68 -4.01
N PRO A 13 -13.14 4.55 -3.56
CA PRO A 13 -13.48 4.60 -2.14
C PRO A 13 -12.76 3.49 -1.40
N GLN A 14 -11.80 3.88 -0.56
CA GLN A 14 -11.08 2.95 0.30
C GLN A 14 -11.96 2.63 1.52
N GLN A 15 -12.13 1.36 1.83
CA GLN A 15 -12.64 0.98 3.14
C GLN A 15 -11.75 1.60 4.22
N SER A 16 -12.34 2.04 5.33
CA SER A 16 -11.55 2.56 6.44
C SER A 16 -10.61 1.46 6.95
N ALA A 17 -9.38 1.83 7.30
CA ALA A 17 -8.39 0.87 7.80
C ALA A 17 -8.93 0.03 8.97
N GLY A 18 -9.81 0.61 9.80
CA GLY A 18 -10.49 -0.12 10.88
C GLY A 18 -11.48 -1.18 10.41
N VAL A 19 -12.23 -0.93 9.34
CA VAL A 19 -13.13 -1.92 8.73
C VAL A 19 -12.32 -3.04 8.09
N SER A 20 -11.29 -2.72 7.30
CA SER A 20 -10.46 -3.74 6.66
C SER A 20 -9.67 -4.59 7.67
N LEU A 21 -9.16 -3.99 8.76
CA LEU A 21 -8.53 -4.73 9.86
C LEU A 21 -9.53 -5.59 10.64
N GLY A 22 -10.75 -5.10 10.85
CA GLY A 22 -11.82 -5.85 11.50
C GLY A 22 -12.30 -7.04 10.67
N GLU A 23 -12.45 -6.84 9.36
CA GLU A 23 -12.85 -7.88 8.40
C GLU A 23 -11.77 -8.95 8.28
N LEU A 24 -10.49 -8.55 8.24
CA LEU A 24 -9.35 -9.48 8.31
C LEU A 24 -9.32 -10.27 9.62
N ALA A 25 -9.54 -9.61 10.77
CA ALA A 25 -9.58 -10.29 12.07
C ALA A 25 -10.75 -11.29 12.17
N ALA A 26 -11.92 -10.92 11.67
CA ALA A 26 -13.09 -11.80 11.60
C ALA A 26 -12.84 -13.01 10.69
N ASP A 27 -12.19 -12.80 9.54
CA ASP A 27 -11.83 -13.87 8.63
C ASP A 27 -10.79 -14.81 9.23
N ILE A 28 -9.80 -14.30 9.98
CA ILE A 28 -8.83 -15.11 10.71
C ILE A 28 -9.54 -15.96 11.77
N ALA A 29 -10.42 -15.37 12.58
CA ALA A 29 -11.17 -16.07 13.62
C ALA A 29 -12.08 -17.17 13.03
N LYS A 30 -12.80 -16.84 11.95
CA LYS A 30 -13.68 -17.77 11.22
C LYS A 30 -12.91 -18.90 10.57
N SER A 31 -11.73 -18.60 10.02
CA SER A 31 -10.82 -19.59 9.43
C SER A 31 -10.26 -20.53 10.49
N ALA A 32 -9.80 -20.01 11.63
CA ALA A 32 -9.34 -20.81 12.75
C ALA A 32 -10.44 -21.75 13.28
N ALA A 33 -11.66 -21.23 13.46
CA ALA A 33 -12.81 -22.04 13.89
C ALA A 33 -13.17 -23.15 12.89
N ARG A 34 -13.10 -22.89 11.58
CA ARG A 34 -13.35 -23.89 10.53
C ARG A 34 -12.24 -24.94 10.45
N SER A 35 -10.98 -24.54 10.59
CA SER A 35 -9.83 -25.45 10.61
C SER A 35 -9.91 -26.41 11.80
N VAL A 36 -10.26 -25.92 13.00
CA VAL A 36 -10.50 -26.77 14.17
C VAL A 36 -11.70 -27.70 13.97
N ALA A 37 -12.74 -27.23 13.29
CA ALA A 37 -13.93 -28.02 12.96
C ALA A 37 -13.75 -28.96 11.73
N GLY A 38 -12.57 -29.00 11.09
CA GLY A 38 -12.29 -29.82 9.92
C GLY A 38 -13.13 -29.47 8.67
N LYS A 39 -13.68 -28.26 8.60
CA LYS A 39 -14.53 -27.81 7.48
C LYS A 39 -13.68 -27.26 6.34
N PRO A 40 -14.06 -27.51 5.07
CA PRO A 40 -13.34 -26.96 3.92
C PRO A 40 -13.39 -25.43 3.91
N GLN A 41 -12.27 -24.82 3.54
CA GLN A 41 -12.10 -23.38 3.45
C GLN A 41 -12.76 -22.85 2.17
N PRO A 42 -13.43 -21.68 2.19
CA PRO A 42 -14.01 -21.08 0.99
C PRO A 42 -12.95 -20.83 -0.09
N ALA A 43 -13.34 -20.99 -1.36
CA ALA A 43 -12.45 -20.70 -2.49
C ALA A 43 -12.08 -19.20 -2.54
N PRO A 44 -10.83 -18.84 -2.89
CA PRO A 44 -10.42 -17.45 -3.04
C PRO A 44 -11.32 -16.73 -4.05
N MET A 45 -11.98 -15.64 -3.62
CA MET A 45 -12.71 -14.77 -4.52
C MET A 45 -11.70 -13.87 -5.25
N ALA A 46 -11.81 -13.76 -6.57
CA ALA A 46 -10.97 -12.87 -7.34
C ALA A 46 -11.21 -11.41 -6.89
N PRO A 47 -10.16 -10.61 -6.67
CA PRO A 47 -10.32 -9.18 -6.37
C PRO A 47 -11.12 -8.51 -7.48
N ALA A 48 -12.10 -7.67 -7.10
CA ALA A 48 -12.80 -6.83 -8.06
C ALA A 48 -11.80 -5.83 -8.66
N ARG A 49 -11.81 -5.71 -9.99
CA ARG A 49 -10.98 -4.71 -10.68
C ARG A 49 -11.57 -3.32 -10.45
N ASP A 50 -10.76 -2.45 -9.89
CA ASP A 50 -11.17 -1.08 -9.61
C ASP A 50 -10.67 -0.11 -10.69
N ILE A 51 -11.18 1.13 -10.67
CA ILE A 51 -10.77 2.18 -11.60
C ILE A 51 -9.26 2.45 -11.53
N ASP A 52 -8.67 2.25 -10.35
CA ASP A 52 -7.23 2.40 -10.12
C ASP A 52 -6.39 1.38 -10.91
N ASP A 53 -6.92 0.18 -11.21
CA ASP A 53 -6.24 -0.81 -12.05
C ASP A 53 -6.12 -0.33 -13.51
N TYR A 54 -7.20 0.25 -14.05
CA TYR A 54 -7.20 0.80 -15.39
C TYR A 54 -6.32 2.05 -15.49
N LEU A 55 -6.28 2.87 -14.44
CA LEU A 55 -5.38 4.01 -14.35
C LEU A 55 -3.91 3.57 -14.37
N ASN A 56 -3.57 2.53 -13.62
CA ASN A 56 -2.21 1.96 -13.59
C ASN A 56 -1.77 1.43 -14.97
N ILE A 57 -2.67 0.75 -15.69
CA ILE A 57 -2.40 0.30 -17.06
C ILE A 57 -2.13 1.50 -17.98
N GLY A 58 -2.98 2.53 -17.92
CA GLY A 58 -2.81 3.76 -18.70
C GLY A 58 -1.48 4.47 -18.42
N VAL A 59 -1.09 4.54 -17.14
CA VAL A 59 0.21 5.08 -16.71
C VAL A 59 1.36 4.26 -17.28
N GLY A 60 1.29 2.93 -17.24
CA GLY A 60 2.33 2.05 -17.80
C GLY A 60 2.54 2.29 -19.30
N VAL A 61 1.46 2.44 -20.06
CA VAL A 61 1.51 2.76 -21.50
C VAL A 61 2.14 4.13 -21.73
N LEU A 62 1.70 5.16 -21.00
CA LEU A 62 2.25 6.52 -21.12
C LEU A 62 3.72 6.60 -20.73
N ALA A 63 4.14 5.87 -19.69
CA ALA A 63 5.53 5.77 -19.29
C ALA A 63 6.39 5.12 -20.38
N GLY A 64 5.89 4.06 -21.02
CA GLY A 64 6.55 3.44 -22.17
C GLY A 64 6.75 4.42 -23.33
N ILE A 65 5.70 5.18 -23.68
CA ILE A 65 5.77 6.21 -24.73
C ILE A 65 6.78 7.31 -24.34
N ALA A 66 6.75 7.76 -23.09
CA ALA A 66 7.67 8.79 -22.60
C ALA A 66 9.14 8.34 -22.67
N ILE A 67 9.43 7.07 -22.37
CA ILE A 67 10.78 6.50 -22.52
C ILE A 67 11.20 6.51 -23.99
N VAL A 68 10.35 6.05 -24.92
CA VAL A 68 10.66 6.03 -26.35
C VAL A 68 10.95 7.44 -26.88
N ILE A 69 10.11 8.42 -26.52
CA ILE A 69 10.30 9.82 -26.90
C ILE A 69 11.56 10.40 -26.24
N GLY A 70 11.83 10.07 -24.99
CA GLY A 70 13.04 10.52 -24.27
C GLY A 70 14.33 9.96 -24.87
N VAL A 71 14.33 8.70 -25.31
CA VAL A 71 15.46 8.12 -26.06
C VAL A 71 15.62 8.82 -27.42
N ALA A 72 14.51 9.06 -28.13
CA ALA A 72 14.52 9.77 -29.41
C ALA A 72 15.03 11.21 -29.29
N SER A 73 14.74 11.92 -28.20
CA SER A 73 15.23 13.28 -27.97
C SER A 73 16.71 13.35 -27.63
N ILE A 74 17.24 12.35 -26.90
CA ILE A 74 18.69 12.20 -26.65
C ILE A 74 19.44 11.98 -27.97
N ILE A 75 18.91 11.12 -28.85
CA ILE A 75 19.50 10.88 -30.18
C ILE A 75 19.45 12.15 -31.05
N ARG A 76 18.41 12.98 -30.90
CA ARG A 76 18.26 14.25 -31.63
C ARG A 76 19.12 15.41 -31.11
N ASN A 77 19.77 15.27 -29.96
CA ASN A 77 20.78 16.20 -29.42
C ASN A 77 20.33 17.69 -29.37
N GLU A 78 19.11 17.97 -28.91
CA GLU A 78 18.66 19.35 -28.67
C GLU A 78 18.97 19.82 -27.24
N HIS A 79 19.51 21.05 -27.15
CA HIS A 79 19.81 21.88 -25.98
C HIS A 79 19.99 21.18 -24.61
N LYS A 80 21.27 20.90 -24.32
CA LYS A 80 21.88 20.40 -23.06
C LYS A 80 21.31 20.92 -21.72
N PRO A 81 20.85 22.18 -21.54
CA PRO A 81 20.27 22.61 -20.26
C PRO A 81 18.90 21.98 -19.92
N ALA A 82 18.10 21.57 -20.91
CA ALA A 82 16.78 20.96 -20.67
C ALA A 82 16.88 19.50 -20.20
N ALA A 83 17.92 18.78 -20.63
CA ALA A 83 18.18 17.41 -20.20
C ALA A 83 18.65 17.34 -18.73
N LEU A 84 19.44 18.31 -18.28
CA LEU A 84 19.96 18.37 -16.91
C LEU A 84 18.86 18.66 -15.87
N SER A 85 17.91 19.55 -16.22
CA SER A 85 16.76 19.84 -15.35
C SER A 85 15.80 18.65 -15.26
N GLY A 86 15.64 17.87 -16.33
CA GLY A 86 14.85 16.64 -16.33
C GLY A 86 15.43 15.54 -15.43
N ILE A 87 16.75 15.34 -15.44
CA ILE A 87 17.43 14.35 -14.57
C ILE A 87 17.34 14.76 -13.10
N ALA A 88 17.54 16.05 -12.79
CA ALA A 88 17.43 16.56 -11.42
C ALA A 88 16.01 16.43 -10.86
N LEU A 89 14.99 16.79 -11.66
CA LEU A 89 13.58 16.66 -11.25
C LEU A 89 13.14 15.19 -11.12
N GLY A 90 13.57 14.32 -12.03
CA GLY A 90 13.30 12.88 -11.96
C GLY A 90 13.96 12.23 -10.74
N GLY A 91 15.23 12.54 -10.50
CA GLY A 91 15.98 12.03 -9.34
C GLY A 91 15.36 12.47 -8.00
N LEU A 92 14.92 13.73 -7.91
CA LEU A 92 14.26 14.24 -6.71
C LEU A 92 12.88 13.59 -6.49
N ALA A 93 12.11 13.34 -7.56
CA ALA A 93 10.84 12.64 -7.46
C ALA A 93 10.99 11.20 -6.95
N VAL A 94 12.00 10.46 -7.47
CA VAL A 94 12.31 9.10 -6.99
C VAL A 94 12.79 9.13 -5.54
N GLY A 95 13.67 10.07 -5.18
CA GLY A 95 14.16 10.23 -3.81
C GLY A 95 13.03 10.53 -2.82
N PHE A 96 12.11 11.45 -3.17
CA PHE A 96 10.95 11.76 -2.34
C PHE A 96 10.01 10.55 -2.19
N GLN A 97 9.81 9.78 -3.25
CA GLN A 97 9.00 8.57 -3.20
C GLN A 97 9.60 7.50 -2.29
N LEU A 98 10.91 7.25 -2.39
CA LEU A 98 11.61 6.32 -1.51
C LEU A 98 11.57 6.78 -0.04
N PHE A 99 11.72 8.08 0.19
CA PHE A 99 11.59 8.67 1.52
C PHE A 99 10.19 8.45 2.10
N ALA A 100 9.14 8.76 1.34
CA ALA A 100 7.76 8.57 1.76
C ALA A 100 7.44 7.09 2.07
N TRP A 101 7.91 6.15 1.25
CA TRP A 101 7.79 4.71 1.50
C TRP A 101 8.48 4.30 2.80
N THR A 102 9.70 4.79 3.03
CA THR A 102 10.45 4.50 4.25
C THR A 102 9.70 4.98 5.49
N VAL A 103 9.19 6.21 5.48
CA VAL A 103 8.40 6.76 6.60
C VAL A 103 7.13 5.95 6.83
N MET A 104 6.39 5.61 5.79
CA MET A 104 5.17 4.81 5.90
C MET A 104 5.42 3.42 6.48
N LEU A 105 6.53 2.75 6.09
CA LEU A 105 6.91 1.46 6.66
C LEU A 105 7.23 1.56 8.14
N VAL A 106 7.96 2.59 8.55
CA VAL A 106 8.27 2.83 9.97
C VAL A 106 6.99 3.08 10.77
N VAL A 107 6.11 3.95 10.29
CA VAL A 107 4.81 4.22 10.95
C VAL A 107 3.95 2.97 11.01
N GLY A 108 3.89 2.19 9.92
CA GLY A 108 3.16 0.92 9.88
C GLY A 108 3.69 -0.09 10.89
N ALA A 109 5.01 -0.23 11.01
CA ALA A 109 5.63 -1.11 12.01
C ALA A 109 5.31 -0.68 13.45
N LEU A 110 5.35 0.62 13.74
CA LEU A 110 4.99 1.16 15.04
C LEU A 110 3.51 0.91 15.38
N LEU A 111 2.61 1.10 14.41
CA LEU A 111 1.19 0.81 14.57
C LEU A 111 0.93 -0.67 14.87
N ILE A 112 1.54 -1.58 14.11
CA ILE A 112 1.41 -3.02 14.35
C ILE A 112 1.95 -3.36 15.75
N SER A 113 3.11 -2.84 16.12
CA SER A 113 3.68 -3.06 17.46
C SER A 113 2.75 -2.55 18.55
N SER A 114 2.17 -1.36 18.38
CA SER A 114 1.22 -0.78 19.34
C SER A 114 -0.05 -1.63 19.47
N ILE A 115 -0.59 -2.11 18.36
CA ILE A 115 -1.76 -3.01 18.37
C ILE A 115 -1.43 -4.31 19.10
N ILE A 116 -0.27 -4.91 18.84
CA ILE A 116 0.16 -6.14 19.52
C ILE A 116 0.28 -5.90 21.03
N TYR A 117 0.89 -4.79 21.45
CA TYR A 117 1.00 -4.47 22.88
C TYR A 117 -0.37 -4.24 23.51
N ALA A 118 -1.26 -3.47 22.86
CA ALA A 118 -2.61 -3.23 23.34
C ALA A 118 -3.43 -4.53 23.45
N LEU A 119 -3.29 -5.44 22.49
CA LEU A 119 -3.90 -6.78 22.55
C LEU A 119 -3.34 -7.61 23.69
N ARG A 120 -2.02 -7.59 23.90
CA ARG A 120 -1.35 -8.36 24.97
C ARG A 120 -1.78 -7.86 26.34
N ASP A 121 -1.90 -6.55 26.51
CA ASP A 121 -2.32 -5.90 27.74
C ASP A 121 -3.81 -6.20 28.02
N SER A 122 -4.68 -5.99 27.04
CA SER A 122 -6.12 -6.25 27.19
C SER A 122 -6.44 -7.73 27.42
N LEU A 123 -5.75 -8.66 26.75
CA LEU A 123 -5.88 -10.09 27.03
C LEU A 123 -5.26 -10.46 28.39
N GLY A 124 -4.13 -9.86 28.74
CA GLY A 124 -3.46 -10.08 30.02
C GLY A 124 -4.33 -9.68 31.21
N ASP A 125 -5.00 -8.53 31.12
CA ASP A 125 -5.91 -8.04 32.15
C ASP A 125 -7.17 -8.91 32.24
N LEU A 126 -7.70 -9.35 31.10
CA LEU A 126 -8.91 -10.16 31.02
C LEU A 126 -8.70 -11.61 31.50
N PHE A 127 -7.53 -12.20 31.26
CA PHE A 127 -7.18 -13.51 31.81
C PHE A 127 -6.62 -13.40 33.24
N GLY A 128 -5.81 -12.40 33.54
CA GLY A 128 -5.24 -12.18 34.87
C GLY A 128 -6.30 -11.92 35.93
N GLY A 129 -7.29 -11.04 35.64
CA GLY A 129 -8.41 -10.78 36.54
C GLY A 129 -9.39 -11.95 36.70
N PHE A 130 -9.36 -12.94 35.80
CA PHE A 130 -10.19 -14.15 35.88
C PHE A 130 -9.57 -15.27 36.73
N PHE A 131 -8.24 -15.33 36.86
CA PHE A 131 -7.54 -16.35 37.65
C PHE A 131 -7.17 -15.89 39.07
N ASP A 132 -7.36 -14.61 39.41
CA ASP A 132 -7.03 -14.03 40.72
C ASP A 132 -8.27 -13.78 41.62
N GLY A 133 -9.45 -14.29 41.22
CA GLY A 133 -10.70 -14.28 42.00
C GLY A 133 -11.21 -15.69 42.29
#